data_AF-A0A7T8JX15-F1
#
_entry.id   AF-A0A7T8JX15-F1
#
_cell.length_a   1.000
_cell.length_b   1.000
_cell.length_c   1.000
_cell.angle_alpha   90.00
_cell.angle_beta   90.00
_cell.angle_gamma   90.00
#
_symmetry.space_group_name_H-M   'P 1'
#
loop_
_entity.id
_entity.type
_entity.pdbx_description
1 polymer ?
#
loop_
_entity_poly.entity_id
_entity_poly.type
_entity_poly.pdbx_seq_one_letter_code
_entity_poly.pdbx_strand_id
1 'polypeptide(L)'
;DEDGMARGSVECIENYDISGDGVKDLILGRHDGNVEVYSYEDDESPPRLKFTHNTGESITSVVGGIVGTAGFDEVVVSTYSGWVFGLTTEIRENKIRLESDKAELDSETREKLKKL
;
A
#
# COMPACT_ATOMS: atom_id res chain seq x y z
N ASP A 1 -23.03 10.24 12.21
CA ASP A 1 -21.78 10.53 12.94
C ASP A 1 -21.35 9.27 13.66
N GLU A 2 -20.69 8.36 12.92
CA GLU A 2 -20.22 7.09 13.47
C GLU A 2 -18.98 7.34 14.34
N ASP A 3 -19.14 7.01 15.62
CA ASP A 3 -18.16 6.76 16.67
C ASP A 3 -16.71 7.12 16.32
N GLY A 4 -16.29 8.31 16.75
CA GLY A 4 -14.95 8.85 16.55
C GLY A 4 -13.91 8.07 17.34
N MET A 5 -13.51 6.92 16.80
CA MET A 5 -12.27 6.27 17.19
C MET A 5 -11.15 7.27 16.92
N ALA A 6 -10.58 7.82 17.99
CA ALA A 6 -9.58 8.89 17.90
C ALA A 6 -8.43 8.38 17.03
N ARG A 7 -8.30 8.95 15.81
CA ARG A 7 -7.20 8.63 14.92
C ARG A 7 -5.90 9.14 15.52
N GLY A 8 -4.80 8.44 15.25
CA GLY A 8 -3.46 8.90 15.60
C GLY A 8 -3.16 10.28 15.00
N SER A 9 -2.28 11.03 15.68
CA SER A 9 -1.73 12.29 15.16
C SER A 9 -1.11 12.09 13.78
N VAL A 10 -1.18 13.12 12.93
CA VAL A 10 -0.45 13.13 11.66
C VAL A 10 1.01 13.42 11.98
N GLU A 11 1.91 12.53 11.56
CA GLU A 11 3.36 12.66 11.77
C GLU A 11 4.07 13.15 10.51
N CYS A 12 3.57 12.76 9.33
CA CYS A 12 4.12 13.18 8.04
C CYS A 12 3.03 13.30 6.98
N ILE A 13 3.28 14.18 6.00
CA ILE A 13 2.40 14.48 4.87
C ILE A 13 3.24 14.55 3.61
N GLU A 14 2.71 14.04 2.51
CA GLU A 14 3.32 14.14 1.19
C GLU A 14 2.27 14.38 0.09
N ASN A 15 2.71 15.00 -1.02
CA ASN A 15 1.88 15.32 -2.16
C ASN A 15 2.43 14.70 -3.46
N TYR A 16 1.79 13.63 -3.90
CA TYR A 16 2.16 12.83 -5.07
C TYR A 16 0.92 12.39 -5.83
N ASP A 17 0.99 12.36 -7.16
CA ASP A 17 -0.07 11.84 -8.02
C ASP A 17 0.06 10.31 -8.08
N ILE A 18 -0.50 9.63 -7.05
CA ILE A 18 -0.48 8.16 -6.95
C ILE A 18 -1.66 7.54 -7.72
N SER A 19 -2.71 8.32 -7.95
CA SER A 19 -3.87 7.92 -8.75
C SER A 19 -3.58 7.92 -10.27
N GLY A 20 -2.60 8.71 -10.72
CA GLY A 20 -2.20 8.84 -12.11
C GLY A 20 -3.17 9.70 -12.94
N ASP A 21 -3.96 10.57 -12.29
CA ASP A 21 -4.97 11.40 -12.95
C ASP A 21 -4.46 12.82 -13.32
N GLY A 22 -3.21 13.14 -12.97
CA GLY A 22 -2.58 14.44 -13.20
C GLY A 22 -2.78 15.44 -12.06
N VAL A 23 -3.59 15.11 -11.05
CA VAL A 23 -3.81 15.89 -9.84
C VAL A 23 -3.07 15.21 -8.67
N LYS A 24 -2.38 16.01 -7.85
CA LYS A 24 -1.65 15.45 -6.70
C LYS A 24 -2.61 14.97 -5.63
N ASP A 25 -2.39 13.77 -5.14
CA ASP A 25 -3.04 13.22 -3.97
C ASP A 25 -2.36 13.68 -2.67
N LEU A 26 -3.03 13.49 -1.54
CA LEU A 26 -2.53 13.71 -0.19
C LEU A 26 -2.23 12.36 0.46
N ILE A 27 -0.97 12.13 0.80
CA ILE A 27 -0.52 10.92 1.50
C ILE A 27 -0.18 11.30 2.94
N LEU A 28 -0.80 10.64 3.91
CA LEU A 28 -0.59 10.89 5.34
C LEU A 28 0.01 9.66 6.01
N GLY A 29 1.02 9.87 6.86
CA GLY A 29 1.48 8.89 7.84
C GLY A 29 1.08 9.31 9.25
N ARG A 30 0.48 8.39 10.01
CA ARG A 30 -0.01 8.66 11.38
C ARG A 30 0.76 7.93 12.46
N HIS A 31 0.65 8.44 13.68
CA HIS A 31 1.23 7.85 14.88
C HIS A 31 0.65 6.48 15.25
N ASP A 32 -0.60 6.22 14.87
CA ASP A 32 -1.29 4.93 15.10
C ASP A 32 -0.95 3.87 14.02
N GLY A 33 0.00 4.17 13.14
CA GLY A 33 0.47 3.29 12.07
C GLY A 33 -0.39 3.28 10.83
N ASN A 34 -1.41 4.14 10.73
CA ASN A 34 -2.16 4.28 9.48
C ASN A 34 -1.38 5.12 8.46
N VAL A 35 -1.27 4.57 7.25
CA VAL A 35 -0.96 5.30 6.01
C VAL A 35 -2.27 5.52 5.27
N GLU A 36 -2.61 6.76 4.98
CA GLU A 36 -3.86 7.15 4.32
C GLU A 36 -3.56 7.90 3.01
N VAL A 37 -4.30 7.58 1.94
CA VAL A 37 -4.25 8.32 0.67
C VAL A 37 -5.60 8.98 0.44
N TYR A 38 -5.57 10.27 0.17
CA TYR A 38 -6.72 11.09 -0.13
C TYR A 38 -6.59 11.69 -1.53
N SER A 39 -7.67 11.60 -2.29
CA SER A 39 -7.74 12.17 -3.66
C SER A 39 -8.90 13.15 -3.77
N TYR A 40 -8.81 14.02 -4.76
CA TYR A 40 -9.84 15.00 -5.10
C TYR A 40 -10.73 14.43 -6.21
N GLU A 41 -12.05 14.59 -6.12
CA GLU A 41 -12.95 14.23 -7.22
C GLU A 41 -13.05 15.36 -8.26
N ASP A 42 -12.97 16.60 -7.77
CA ASP A 42 -12.93 17.85 -8.53
C ASP A 42 -12.29 18.95 -7.66
N ASP A 43 -12.05 20.12 -8.26
CA ASP A 43 -11.38 21.27 -7.62
C ASP A 43 -12.20 21.93 -6.49
N GLU A 44 -13.50 21.61 -6.39
CA GLU A 44 -14.42 22.21 -5.41
C GLU A 44 -14.73 21.26 -4.24
N SER A 45 -14.44 19.96 -4.40
CA SER A 45 -14.73 18.91 -3.46
C SER A 45 -13.63 18.76 -2.41
N PRO A 46 -13.99 18.48 -1.14
CA PRO A 46 -13.00 18.13 -0.13
C PRO A 46 -12.30 16.81 -0.49
N PRO A 47 -11.04 16.63 -0.07
CA PRO A 47 -10.30 15.40 -0.32
C PRO A 47 -11.02 14.20 0.31
N ARG A 48 -11.09 13.09 -0.42
CA ARG A 48 -11.74 11.85 0.01
C ARG A 48 -10.73 10.73 0.21
N LEU A 49 -10.86 10.01 1.31
CA LEU A 49 -10.03 8.83 1.60
C LEU A 49 -10.27 7.77 0.53
N LYS A 50 -9.21 7.40 -0.20
CA LYS A 50 -9.23 6.35 -1.24
C LYS A 50 -8.58 5.05 -0.75
N PHE A 51 -7.59 5.16 0.12
CA PHE A 51 -6.84 4.00 0.61
C PHE A 51 -6.39 4.21 2.05
N THR A 52 -6.38 3.12 2.82
CA THR A 52 -5.81 3.08 4.17
C THR A 52 -5.09 1.75 4.39
N HIS A 53 -3.92 1.80 5.03
CA HIS A 53 -3.16 0.62 5.43
C HIS A 53 -2.56 0.83 6.82
N ASN A 54 -2.78 -0.12 7.72
CA ASN A 54 -2.21 -0.07 9.06
C ASN A 54 -0.99 -0.98 9.15
N THR A 55 0.12 -0.44 9.64
CA THR A 55 1.41 -1.15 9.77
C THR A 55 1.64 -1.76 11.16
N GLY A 56 0.75 -1.46 12.13
CA GLY A 56 0.90 -1.85 13.53
C GLY A 56 1.88 -0.99 14.34
N GLU A 57 2.50 0.03 13.75
CA GLU A 57 3.48 0.91 14.41
C GLU A 57 3.52 2.31 13.79
N SER A 58 3.84 3.35 14.57
CA SER A 58 3.94 4.75 14.12
C SER A 58 4.72 4.93 12.82
N ILE A 59 4.13 5.68 11.90
CA ILE A 59 4.76 6.09 10.64
C ILE A 59 5.70 7.27 10.92
N THR A 60 6.89 7.26 10.33
CA THR A 60 7.90 8.32 10.48
C THR A 60 8.13 9.11 9.20
N SER A 61 7.90 8.51 8.03
CA SER A 61 7.96 9.19 6.74
C SER A 61 7.12 8.44 5.69
N VAL A 62 6.59 9.19 4.74
CA VAL A 62 5.96 8.69 3.51
C VAL A 62 6.51 9.45 2.31
N VAL A 63 6.73 8.76 1.19
CA VAL A 63 7.20 9.36 -0.06
C VAL A 63 6.53 8.64 -1.24
N GLY A 64 5.92 9.39 -2.15
CA GLY A 64 5.44 8.84 -3.42
C GLY A 64 6.56 8.77 -4.46
N GLY A 65 6.54 7.74 -5.30
CA GLY A 65 7.52 7.60 -6.37
C GLY A 65 7.49 6.25 -7.07
N ILE A 66 8.39 6.07 -8.02
CA ILE A 66 8.61 4.79 -8.70
C ILE A 66 9.93 4.22 -8.17
N VAL A 67 9.87 3.15 -7.36
CA VAL A 67 11.06 2.57 -6.70
C VAL A 67 11.29 1.10 -7.06
N GLY A 68 10.27 0.26 -6.96
CA GLY A 68 10.35 -1.17 -7.28
C GLY A 68 10.32 -1.47 -8.77
N THR A 69 9.16 -1.30 -9.41
CA THR A 69 8.94 -1.63 -10.82
C THR A 69 8.72 -0.36 -11.64
N ALA A 70 9.49 -0.19 -12.72
CA ALA A 70 9.32 0.96 -13.61
C ALA A 70 7.90 1.02 -14.19
N GLY A 71 7.27 2.20 -14.12
CA GLY A 71 5.91 2.44 -14.61
C GLY A 71 4.80 2.07 -13.64
N PHE A 72 5.13 1.65 -12.41
CA PHE A 72 4.17 1.48 -11.33
C PHE A 72 4.57 2.38 -10.16
N ASP A 73 3.67 3.30 -9.82
CA ASP A 73 3.85 4.19 -8.69
C ASP A 73 3.69 3.45 -7.36
N GLU A 74 4.43 3.91 -6.35
CA GLU A 74 4.52 3.31 -5.03
C GLU A 74 4.52 4.40 -3.96
N VAL A 75 3.93 4.08 -2.80
CA VAL A 75 4.14 4.82 -1.57
C VAL A 75 5.20 4.11 -0.74
N VAL A 76 6.37 4.73 -0.61
CA VAL A 76 7.45 4.26 0.27
C VAL A 76 7.17 4.76 1.68
N VAL A 77 7.18 3.85 2.64
CA VAL A 77 6.84 4.11 4.04
C VAL A 77 8.01 3.72 4.92
N SER A 78 8.35 4.56 5.90
CA SER A 78 9.21 4.20 7.02
C SER A 78 8.45 4.19 8.35
N THR A 79 8.71 3.20 9.21
CA THR A 79 8.10 3.12 10.55
C THR A 79 9.10 3.47 11.66
N TYR A 80 8.61 3.59 12.89
CA TYR A 80 9.43 3.89 14.08
C TYR A 80 10.55 2.87 14.31
N SER A 81 10.29 1.57 14.16
CA SER A 81 11.32 0.53 14.28
C SER A 81 12.29 0.46 13.10
N GLY A 82 12.13 1.34 12.10
CA GLY A 82 13.03 1.45 10.95
C GLY A 82 12.70 0.52 9.79
N TRP A 83 11.50 -0.10 9.77
CA TRP A 83 11.06 -0.86 8.61
C TRP A 83 10.79 0.10 7.46
N VAL A 84 11.31 -0.25 6.28
CA VAL A 84 11.09 0.49 5.02
C VAL A 84 10.48 -0.47 4.01
N PHE A 85 9.30 -0.13 3.49
CA PHE A 85 8.60 -0.95 2.51
C PHE A 85 7.79 -0.07 1.54
N GLY A 86 7.43 -0.65 0.39
CA GLY A 86 6.63 0.02 -0.65
C GLY A 86 5.22 -0.55 -0.74
N LEU A 87 4.23 0.34 -0.88
CA LEU A 87 2.85 0.00 -1.26
C LEU A 87 2.68 0.34 -2.74
N THR A 88 2.65 -0.68 -3.59
CA THR A 88 2.70 -0.52 -5.06
C THR A 88 1.31 -0.55 -5.72
N THR A 89 1.17 0.19 -6.81
CA THR A 89 0.02 0.13 -7.73
C THR A 89 0.04 -1.10 -8.65
N GLU A 90 1.17 -1.81 -8.71
CA GLU A 90 1.27 -3.07 -9.46
C GLU A 90 0.33 -4.13 -8.84
N ILE A 91 -0.62 -4.64 -9.63
CA ILE A 91 -1.45 -5.78 -9.20
C ILE A 91 -0.56 -7.01 -9.14
N ARG A 92 -0.15 -7.38 -7.94
CA ARG A 92 0.54 -8.64 -7.68
C ARG A 92 -0.49 -9.69 -7.28
N GLU A 93 -0.53 -10.79 -8.03
CA GLU A 93 -1.24 -11.99 -7.54
C GLU A 93 -0.66 -12.35 -6.18
N ASN A 94 -1.53 -12.54 -5.19
CA ASN A 94 -1.16 -13.17 -3.92
C ASN A 94 -0.76 -14.63 -4.21
N LYS A 95 0.43 -14.84 -4.76
CA LYS A 95 1.16 -16.06 -4.50
C LYS A 95 1.50 -15.99 -3.02
N ILE A 96 0.64 -16.61 -2.20
CA ILE A 96 1.04 -17.09 -0.90
C ILE A 96 2.42 -17.71 -1.12
N ARG A 97 3.46 -17.06 -0.60
CA ARG A 97 4.82 -17.61 -0.56
C ARG A 97 4.76 -18.81 0.39
N LEU A 98 4.15 -19.90 -0.07
CA LEU A 98 4.52 -21.23 0.38
C LEU A 98 5.97 -21.35 -0.07
N GLU A 99 6.88 -21.38 0.89
CA GLU A 99 8.29 -21.67 0.69
C GLU A 99 8.44 -22.88 -0.26
N SER A 100 8.62 -22.60 -1.55
CA SER A 100 8.69 -23.60 -2.61
C SER A 100 10.05 -23.60 -3.27
N ASP A 101 11.10 -23.28 -2.50
CA ASP A 101 12.47 -23.52 -2.95
C ASP A 101 12.94 -24.96 -2.68
N LYS A 102 12.02 -25.90 -2.39
CA LYS A 102 12.31 -27.35 -2.45
C LYS A 102 11.08 -28.30 -2.44
N ALA A 103 10.05 -28.02 -3.25
CA ALA A 103 9.01 -29.01 -3.50
C ALA A 103 9.14 -29.55 -4.94
N GLU A 104 9.85 -30.67 -5.10
CA GLU A 104 9.66 -31.50 -6.28
C GLU A 104 8.19 -31.95 -6.29
N LEU A 105 7.41 -31.49 -7.28
CA LEU A 105 6.03 -31.93 -7.44
C LEU A 105 6.02 -33.43 -7.76
N ASP A 106 5.46 -34.24 -6.86
CA ASP A 106 5.25 -35.65 -7.12
C ASP A 106 4.31 -35.88 -8.32
N SER A 107 4.60 -36.94 -9.06
CA SER A 107 3.99 -37.34 -10.33
C SER A 107 2.46 -37.38 -10.28
N GLU A 108 1.88 -37.74 -9.13
CA GLU A 108 0.43 -37.82 -8.94
C GLU A 108 -0.26 -36.45 -9.02
N THR A 109 0.42 -35.39 -8.53
CA THR A 109 -0.13 -34.02 -8.55
C THR A 109 -0.16 -33.46 -9.97
N ARG A 110 0.84 -33.81 -10.80
CA ARG A 110 0.88 -33.43 -12.22
C ARG A 110 -0.24 -34.06 -13.04
N GLU A 111 -0.66 -35.26 -12.69
CA GLU A 111 -1.67 -35.99 -13.47
C GLU A 111 -3.08 -35.44 -13.25
N LYS A 112 -3.39 -34.99 -12.02
CA LYS A 112 -4.68 -34.37 -11.68
C LYS A 112 -4.87 -33.02 -12.37
N LEU A 113 -3.78 -32.25 -12.53
CA LEU A 113 -3.82 -30.96 -13.24
C LEU A 113 -4.05 -31.06 -14.75
N LYS A 114 -3.74 -32.21 -15.38
CA LYS A 114 -3.98 -32.42 -16.82
C LYS A 114 -5.43 -32.80 -17.16
N LYS A 115 -6.26 -33.06 -16.15
CA LYS A 115 -7.66 -33.47 -16.31
C LYS A 115 -8.66 -32.35 -16.03
N LEU A 116 -8.17 -31.15 -15.73
CA LEU A 116 -8.92 -29.90 -15.75
C LEU A 116 -8.73 -29.23 -17.11
#